data_AF-A0A9W9RV37-F1
#
_entry.id   AF-A0A9W9RV37-F1
#
_cell.length_a   1.000
_cell.length_b   1.000
_cell.length_c   1.000
_cell.angle_alpha   90.00
_cell.angle_beta   90.00
_cell.angle_gamma   90.00
#
_symmetry.space_group_name_H-M   'P 1'
#
loop_
_entity.id
_entity.type
_entity.pdbx_description
1 polymer ?
#
loop_
_entity_poly.entity_id
_entity_poly.type
_entity_poly.pdbx_seq_one_letter_code
_entity_poly.pdbx_strand_id
1 'polypeptide(L)'
;MDSSDFRILFDIKSALSSRTFRAIRSVEISFLHACLERRIQILDDEWFDQWTGLWNVIKRAKGLLNIQAWVKMDQASGNVMTAEQEARLFTPLMELDRIRHFTVEVTWPANEASEALLLDAPFYLIRDDNPIADKPELAVETVACSLGSS
;
A
#
# COMPACT_ATOMS: atom_id res chain seq x y z
N MET A 1 -4.09 3.70 13.30
CA MET A 1 -3.21 4.06 12.16
C MET A 1 -3.23 5.57 12.10
N ASP A 2 -2.08 6.23 12.11
CA ASP A 2 -2.07 7.70 12.08
C ASP A 2 -2.40 8.16 10.66
N SER A 3 -3.31 9.14 10.54
CA SER A 3 -3.72 9.75 9.27
C SER A 3 -2.54 10.28 8.43
N SER A 4 -1.34 10.42 9.01
CA SER A 4 -0.11 10.81 8.33
C SER A 4 0.31 9.86 7.21
N ASP A 5 0.04 8.55 7.33
CA ASP A 5 0.62 7.55 6.41
C ASP A 5 0.09 7.73 4.98
N PHE A 6 -1.19 8.11 4.84
CA PHE A 6 -1.81 8.36 3.54
C PHE A 6 -1.47 9.73 2.96
N ARG A 7 -0.95 10.66 3.77
CA ARG A 7 -0.68 12.03 3.35
C ARG A 7 0.60 12.18 2.55
N ILE A 8 1.55 11.25 2.67
CA ILE A 8 2.87 11.37 2.04
C ILE A 8 2.80 11.61 0.52
N LEU A 9 1.90 10.95 -0.20
CA LEU A 9 1.75 11.16 -1.64
C LEU A 9 1.09 12.52 -1.97
N PHE A 10 0.17 12.98 -1.12
CA PHE A 10 -0.39 14.32 -1.24
C PHE A 10 0.68 15.39 -1.00
N ASP A 11 1.53 15.19 -0.01
CA ASP A 11 2.63 16.11 0.33
C ASP A 11 3.69 16.12 -0.77
N ILE A 12 4.08 14.96 -1.32
CA ILE A 12 4.98 14.85 -2.48
C ILE A 12 4.39 15.59 -3.69
N LYS A 13 3.10 15.37 -3.99
CA LYS A 13 2.42 16.07 -5.08
C LYS A 13 2.40 17.59 -4.87
N SER A 14 2.28 18.06 -3.62
CA SER A 14 2.22 19.47 -3.29
C SER A 14 3.60 20.14 -3.29
N ALA A 15 4.64 19.40 -2.91
CA ALA A 15 6.03 19.87 -2.90
C ALA A 15 6.65 19.89 -4.30
N LEU A 16 6.23 18.98 -5.19
CA LEU A 16 6.79 18.88 -6.54
C LEU A 16 6.02 19.75 -7.54
N SER A 17 6.76 20.32 -8.50
CA SER A 17 6.13 20.93 -9.67
C SER A 17 5.31 19.89 -10.44
N SER A 18 4.26 20.32 -11.14
CA SER A 18 3.44 19.42 -11.96
C SER A 18 4.27 18.62 -12.97
N ARG A 19 5.30 19.23 -13.54
CA ARG A 19 6.21 18.57 -14.48
C ARG A 19 7.03 17.47 -13.80
N THR A 20 7.56 17.76 -12.62
CA THR A 20 8.38 16.81 -11.85
C THR A 20 7.54 15.64 -11.34
N PHE A 21 6.37 15.91 -10.77
CA PHE A 21 5.46 14.86 -10.31
C PHE A 21 5.04 13.93 -11.47
N ARG A 22 4.74 14.49 -12.64
CA ARG A 22 4.43 13.70 -13.84
C ARG A 22 5.62 12.93 -14.40
N ALA A 23 6.85 13.23 -13.98
CA ALA A 23 8.05 12.53 -14.43
C ALA A 23 8.36 11.28 -13.59
N ILE A 24 7.67 11.07 -12.46
CA ILE A 24 7.79 9.85 -11.66
C ILE A 24 7.43 8.64 -12.54
N ARG A 25 8.33 7.65 -12.59
CA ARG A 25 8.18 6.45 -13.43
C ARG A 25 7.87 5.17 -12.66
N SER A 26 8.23 5.13 -11.38
CA SER A 26 8.02 3.99 -10.50
C SER A 26 7.55 4.47 -9.14
N VAL A 27 6.62 3.73 -8.54
CA VAL A 27 6.16 3.92 -7.17
C VAL A 27 6.09 2.57 -6.48
N GLU A 28 6.63 2.54 -5.27
CA GLU A 28 6.59 1.40 -4.37
C GLU A 28 5.86 1.82 -3.10
N ILE A 29 4.82 1.06 -2.71
CA ILE A 29 3.94 1.40 -1.60
C ILE A 29 3.77 0.18 -0.71
N SER A 30 3.92 0.37 0.60
CA SER A 30 3.72 -0.64 1.63
C SER A 30 2.69 -0.13 2.64
N PHE A 31 1.59 -0.85 2.82
CA PHE A 31 0.55 -0.54 3.81
C PHE A 31 0.29 -1.71 4.75
N LEU A 32 -0.25 -1.37 5.92
CA LEU A 32 -0.73 -2.31 6.92
C LEU A 32 0.34 -3.22 7.55
N HIS A 33 1.63 -3.03 7.28
CA HIS A 33 2.71 -3.75 7.94
C HIS A 33 2.54 -3.70 9.47
N ALA A 34 2.13 -4.82 10.07
CA ALA A 34 1.99 -4.96 11.51
C ALA A 34 3.37 -5.03 12.14
N CYS A 35 4.07 -3.90 12.21
CA CYS A 35 5.29 -3.82 13.01
C CYS A 35 4.91 -3.75 14.50
N LEU A 36 5.43 -4.73 15.23
CA LEU A 36 5.72 -4.76 16.66
C LEU A 36 4.60 -5.08 17.66
N GLU A 37 3.31 -4.92 17.37
CA GLU A 37 2.27 -5.12 18.41
C GLU A 37 1.05 -5.99 18.06
N ARG A 38 1.00 -6.67 16.90
CA ARG A 38 -0.18 -7.48 16.48
C ARG A 38 -1.51 -6.77 16.73
N ARG A 39 -1.56 -5.46 16.48
CA ARG A 39 -2.78 -4.68 16.67
C ARG A 39 -3.76 -5.06 15.57
N ILE A 40 -5.01 -5.32 15.97
CA ILE A 40 -6.12 -5.52 15.03
C ILE A 40 -6.19 -4.29 14.12
N GLN A 41 -6.19 -4.53 12.82
CA GLN A 41 -6.21 -3.49 11.81
C GLN A 41 -7.66 -3.20 11.46
N ILE A 42 -8.14 -2.04 11.89
CA ILE A 42 -9.52 -1.62 11.62
C ILE A 42 -9.53 -0.95 10.24
N LEU A 43 -10.14 -1.62 9.27
CA LEU A 43 -10.41 -1.09 7.93
C LEU A 43 -11.84 -0.52 7.91
N ASP A 44 -11.99 0.67 8.48
CA ASP A 44 -13.25 1.42 8.49
C ASP A 44 -13.38 2.34 7.26
N ASP A 45 -14.47 3.09 7.18
CA ASP A 45 -14.75 3.98 6.06
C ASP A 45 -13.70 5.08 5.90
N GLU A 46 -13.18 5.61 7.01
CA GLU A 46 -12.12 6.62 6.97
C GLU A 46 -10.85 6.05 6.33
N TRP A 47 -10.46 4.83 6.70
CA TRP A 47 -9.32 4.15 6.11
C TRP A 47 -9.48 3.98 4.59
N PHE A 48 -10.66 3.53 4.13
CA PHE A 48 -10.92 3.33 2.71
C PHE A 48 -10.99 4.64 1.92
N ASP A 49 -11.49 5.73 2.52
CA ASP A 49 -11.49 7.05 1.93
C ASP A 49 -10.05 7.56 1.73
N GLN A 50 -9.19 7.36 2.73
CA GLN A 50 -7.78 7.72 2.66
C GLN A 50 -7.04 6.88 1.60
N TRP A 51 -7.29 5.57 1.56
CA TRP A 51 -6.76 4.66 0.53
C TRP A 51 -7.18 5.10 -0.87
N THR A 52 -8.45 5.40 -1.08
CA THR A 52 -8.96 5.92 -2.36
C THR A 52 -8.32 7.26 -2.72
N GLY A 53 -8.16 8.15 -1.75
CA GLY A 53 -7.47 9.44 -1.90
C GLY A 53 -6.03 9.28 -2.39
N LEU A 54 -5.30 8.31 -1.83
CA LEU A 54 -3.94 7.96 -2.21
C LEU A 54 -3.86 7.55 -3.68
N TRP A 55 -4.71 6.62 -4.12
CA TRP A 55 -4.74 6.19 -5.53
C TRP A 55 -5.20 7.29 -6.48
N ASN A 56 -6.08 8.19 -6.04
CA ASN A 56 -6.47 9.38 -6.80
C ASN A 56 -5.33 10.37 -7.01
N VAL A 57 -4.33 10.40 -6.13
CA VAL A 57 -3.08 11.15 -6.35
C VAL A 57 -2.21 10.43 -7.38
N ILE A 58 -2.06 9.11 -7.27
CA ILE A 58 -1.27 8.28 -8.19
C ILE A 58 -1.77 8.38 -9.63
N LYS A 59 -3.09 8.36 -9.85
CA LYS A 59 -3.73 8.56 -11.16
C LYS A 59 -3.27 9.83 -11.89
N ARG A 60 -2.82 10.86 -11.14
CA ARG A 60 -2.35 12.13 -11.73
C ARG A 60 -0.90 12.08 -12.19
N ALA A 61 -0.12 11.08 -11.77
CA ALA A 61 1.27 10.87 -12.19
C ALA A 61 1.31 10.25 -13.59
N LYS A 62 0.99 11.03 -14.63
CA LYS A 62 0.85 10.55 -16.02
C LYS A 62 2.08 9.84 -16.60
N GLY A 63 3.26 10.02 -16.02
CA GLY A 63 4.47 9.33 -16.45
C GLY A 63 4.72 8.01 -15.74
N LEU A 64 3.89 7.62 -14.78
CA LEU A 64 4.05 6.40 -14.01
C LEU A 64 3.90 5.17 -14.92
N LEU A 65 4.87 4.27 -14.85
CA LEU A 65 4.91 3.05 -15.67
C LEU A 65 4.91 1.79 -14.80
N ASN A 66 5.45 1.89 -13.58
CA ASN A 66 5.62 0.77 -12.67
C ASN A 66 4.99 1.08 -11.31
N ILE A 67 4.22 0.13 -10.78
CA ILE A 67 3.68 0.15 -9.44
C ILE A 67 3.91 -1.21 -8.80
N GLN A 68 4.46 -1.19 -7.60
CA GLN A 68 4.48 -2.34 -6.71
C GLN A 68 3.81 -1.92 -5.41
N ALA A 69 2.73 -2.61 -5.05
CA ALA A 69 2.00 -2.38 -3.82
C ALA A 69 2.07 -3.63 -2.94
N TRP A 70 2.41 -3.46 -1.67
CA TRP A 70 2.33 -4.49 -0.64
C TRP A 70 1.27 -4.08 0.36
N VAL A 71 0.28 -4.94 0.61
CA VAL A 71 -0.75 -4.72 1.62
C VAL A 71 -0.78 -5.92 2.54
N LYS A 72 -0.22 -5.78 3.73
CA LYS A 72 -0.03 -6.89 4.67
C LYS A 72 -0.98 -6.77 5.84
N MET A 73 -1.89 -7.72 6.00
CA MET A 73 -2.83 -7.73 7.12
C MET A 73 -2.66 -9.00 7.94
N ASP A 74 -2.44 -8.85 9.25
CA ASP A 74 -2.36 -9.96 10.19
C ASP A 74 -3.72 -10.67 10.28
N GLN A 75 -3.83 -11.86 9.69
CA GLN A 75 -5.07 -12.65 9.75
C GLN A 75 -5.17 -13.34 11.12
N ALA A 76 -6.05 -12.85 11.98
CA ALA A 76 -6.33 -13.43 13.30
C ALA A 76 -7.84 -13.48 13.58
N SER A 77 -8.29 -14.25 14.58
CA SER A 77 -9.71 -14.33 14.93
C SER A 77 -10.28 -12.94 15.25
N GLY A 78 -11.20 -12.45 14.41
CA GLY A 78 -11.77 -11.10 14.50
C GLY A 78 -11.08 -10.05 13.63
N ASN A 79 -10.01 -10.40 12.92
CA ASN A 79 -9.27 -9.56 11.98
C ASN A 79 -9.03 -10.32 10.67
N VAL A 80 -10.12 -10.66 9.98
CA VAL A 80 -10.09 -11.42 8.72
C VAL A 80 -10.54 -10.50 7.59
N MET A 81 -9.83 -10.53 6.46
CA MET A 81 -10.23 -9.79 5.27
C MET A 81 -11.57 -10.33 4.75
N THR A 82 -12.61 -9.49 4.76
CA THR A 82 -13.91 -9.87 4.18
C THR A 82 -13.92 -9.61 2.67
N ALA A 83 -14.87 -10.25 1.97
CA ALA A 83 -15.07 -10.02 0.53
C ALA A 83 -15.34 -8.55 0.20
N GLU A 84 -16.14 -7.88 1.03
CA GLU A 84 -16.48 -6.47 0.87
C GLU A 84 -15.25 -5.57 1.07
N GLN A 85 -14.46 -5.83 2.11
CA GLN A 85 -13.22 -5.09 2.36
C GLN A 85 -12.21 -5.29 1.23
N GLU A 86 -12.05 -6.52 0.75
CA GLU A 86 -11.17 -6.83 -0.39
C GLU A 86 -11.63 -6.11 -1.66
N ALA A 87 -12.94 -6.11 -1.93
CA ALA A 87 -13.51 -5.39 -3.06
C ALA A 87 -13.26 -3.87 -2.96
N ARG A 88 -13.50 -3.27 -1.79
CA ARG A 88 -13.24 -1.84 -1.53
C ARG A 88 -11.76 -1.49 -1.65
N LEU A 89 -10.87 -2.40 -1.26
CA LEU A 89 -9.43 -2.25 -1.37
C LEU A 89 -8.99 -2.24 -2.83
N PHE A 90 -9.49 -3.17 -3.67
CA PHE A 90 -9.05 -3.27 -5.06
C PHE A 90 -9.75 -2.30 -6.01
N THR A 91 -10.98 -1.86 -5.72
CA THR A 91 -11.75 -0.94 -6.57
C THR A 91 -10.93 0.26 -7.09
N PRO A 92 -10.26 1.07 -6.25
CA PRO A 92 -9.51 2.23 -6.75
C PRO A 92 -8.30 1.87 -7.63
N LEU A 93 -7.78 0.64 -7.53
CA LEU A 93 -6.66 0.13 -8.33
C LEU A 93 -7.12 -0.32 -9.72
N MET A 94 -8.37 -0.80 -9.84
CA MET A 94 -8.98 -1.18 -11.12
C MET A 94 -9.04 0.01 -12.11
N GLU A 95 -9.02 1.24 -11.60
CA GLU A 95 -9.04 2.46 -12.39
C GLU A 95 -7.65 2.89 -12.93
N LEU A 96 -6.58 2.10 -12.69
CA LEU A 96 -5.23 2.37 -13.16
C LEU A 96 -4.90 1.63 -14.47
N ASP A 97 -5.65 1.92 -15.52
CA ASP A 97 -5.63 1.24 -16.82
C ASP A 97 -4.36 1.43 -17.68
N ARG A 98 -3.47 2.36 -17.31
CA ARG A 98 -2.32 2.79 -18.14
C ARG A 98 -0.95 2.35 -17.61
N ILE A 99 -0.92 1.56 -16.54
CA ILE A 99 0.33 1.14 -15.91
C ILE A 99 0.86 -0.10 -16.62
N ARG A 100 2.15 -0.08 -16.98
CA ARG A 100 2.76 -1.17 -17.76
C ARG A 100 3.10 -2.37 -16.87
N HIS A 101 3.67 -2.11 -15.70
CA HIS A 101 3.99 -3.15 -14.73
C HIS A 101 3.31 -2.79 -13.42
N PHE A 102 2.23 -3.47 -13.10
CA PHE A 102 1.47 -3.23 -11.89
C PHE A 102 1.33 -4.55 -11.14
N THR A 103 1.94 -4.61 -9.96
CA THR A 103 1.88 -5.77 -9.08
C THR A 103 1.32 -5.35 -7.73
N VAL A 104 0.42 -6.18 -7.19
CA VAL A 104 -0.13 -6.04 -5.86
C VAL A 104 0.13 -7.35 -5.12
N GLU A 105 0.75 -7.27 -3.95
CA GLU A 105 1.03 -8.40 -3.08
C GLU A 105 0.24 -8.25 -1.78
N VAL A 106 -0.49 -9.30 -1.41
CA VAL A 106 -1.32 -9.34 -0.21
C VAL A 106 -1.06 -10.61 0.61
N THR A 107 -1.30 -10.55 1.91
CA THR A 107 -1.02 -11.66 2.85
C THR A 107 -2.25 -12.48 3.22
N TRP A 108 -3.45 -12.14 2.74
CA TRP A 108 -4.66 -12.91 3.02
C TRP A 108 -5.00 -13.87 1.86
N PRO A 109 -5.70 -14.99 2.14
CA PRO A 109 -6.14 -15.93 1.11
C PRO A 109 -7.18 -15.31 0.18
N ALA A 110 -7.39 -15.92 -0.99
CA ALA A 110 -8.41 -15.47 -1.94
C ALA A 110 -9.82 -15.58 -1.33
N ASN A 111 -10.66 -14.59 -1.62
CA ASN A 111 -12.09 -14.65 -1.34
C ASN A 111 -12.85 -14.93 -2.63
N GLU A 112 -13.59 -16.04 -2.70
CA GLU A 112 -14.34 -16.44 -3.91
C GLU A 112 -15.29 -15.32 -4.40
N ALA A 113 -15.82 -14.50 -3.49
CA ALA A 113 -16.72 -13.41 -3.84
C ALA A 113 -16.01 -12.20 -4.50
N SER A 114 -14.70 -12.06 -4.35
CA SER A 114 -13.91 -10.98 -4.99
C SER A 114 -13.24 -11.43 -6.30
N GLU A 115 -13.24 -12.73 -6.62
CA GLU A 115 -12.63 -13.24 -7.86
C GLU A 115 -13.26 -12.61 -9.11
N ALA A 116 -14.58 -12.40 -9.10
CA ALA A 116 -15.28 -11.74 -10.21
C ALA A 116 -14.81 -10.30 -10.44
N LEU A 117 -14.41 -9.58 -9.40
CA LEU A 117 -13.85 -8.22 -9.52
C LEU A 117 -12.47 -8.23 -10.19
N LEU A 118 -11.71 -9.31 -10.02
CA LEU A 118 -10.31 -9.41 -10.41
C LEU A 118 -10.08 -10.02 -11.80
N LEU A 119 -11.14 -10.49 -12.47
CA LEU A 119 -11.06 -11.14 -13.79
C LEU A 119 -10.35 -10.27 -14.85
N ASP A 120 -10.54 -8.96 -14.79
CA ASP A 120 -9.95 -7.98 -15.71
C ASP A 120 -9.06 -6.96 -14.96
N ALA A 121 -8.41 -7.38 -13.87
CA ALA A 121 -7.57 -6.49 -13.08
C ALA A 121 -6.38 -5.95 -13.93
N PRO A 122 -6.08 -4.63 -13.85
CA PRO A 122 -4.93 -4.05 -14.54
C PRO A 122 -3.59 -4.35 -13.83
N PHE A 123 -3.60 -5.30 -12.88
CA PHE A 123 -2.45 -5.68 -12.06
C PHE A 123 -2.33 -7.18 -11.89
N TYR A 124 -1.11 -7.62 -11.67
CA TYR A 124 -0.80 -8.97 -11.21
C TYR A 124 -0.99 -9.04 -9.70
N LEU A 125 -1.90 -9.88 -9.25
CA LEU A 125 -2.12 -10.13 -7.83
C LEU A 125 -1.31 -11.34 -7.36
N ILE A 126 -0.44 -11.11 -6.38
CA ILE A 126 0.32 -12.15 -5.68
C ILE A 126 -0.26 -12.28 -4.28
N ARG A 127 -0.54 -13.52 -3.86
CA ARG A 127 -0.94 -13.83 -2.50
C ARG A 127 0.21 -14.60 -1.86
N ASP A 128 0.93 -13.95 -0.96
CA ASP A 128 2.05 -14.54 -0.27
C ASP A 128 2.00 -14.14 1.21
N ASP A 129 1.79 -15.14 2.06
CA ASP A 129 1.75 -14.99 3.51
C ASP A 129 3.13 -15.25 4.15
N ASN A 130 4.16 -15.49 3.32
CA ASN A 130 5.51 -15.62 3.82
C ASN A 130 6.08 -14.26 4.25
N PRO A 131 6.84 -14.22 5.36
CA PRO A 131 7.66 -13.05 5.67
C PRO A 131 8.66 -12.83 4.53
N ILE A 132 8.80 -11.59 4.06
CA ILE A 132 9.73 -11.25 2.97
C ILE A 132 11.15 -11.46 3.51
N ALA A 133 11.86 -12.46 3.01
CA ALA A 133 13.29 -12.62 3.25
C ALA A 133 14.03 -11.34 2.82
N ASP A 134 14.98 -10.88 3.64
CA ASP A 134 15.87 -9.72 3.40
C ASP A 134 15.27 -8.30 3.50
N LYS A 135 14.03 -8.12 3.95
CA LYS A 135 13.57 -6.79 4.42
C LYS A 135 13.70 -6.73 5.94
N PRO A 136 14.40 -5.73 6.52
CA PRO A 136 14.43 -5.59 7.96
C PRO A 136 13.00 -5.42 8.46
N GLU A 137 12.59 -6.23 9.44
CA GLU A 137 11.48 -5.91 10.33
C GLU A 137 11.88 -4.63 11.07
N LEU A 138 11.73 -3.48 10.39
CA LEU A 138 11.97 -2.12 10.84
C LEU A 138 12.86 -2.04 12.09
N ALA A 139 14.14 -2.40 11.95
CA ALA A 139 15.11 -2.18 12.99
C ALA A 139 15.34 -0.67 13.08
N VAL A 140 14.60 -0.01 13.97
CA VAL A 140 14.96 1.33 14.43
C VAL A 140 16.23 1.16 15.26
N GLU A 141 17.37 1.06 14.61
CA GLU A 141 18.65 1.35 15.26
C GLU A 141 18.72 2.86 15.46
N THR A 142 18.31 3.32 16.64
CA THR A 142 18.74 4.60 17.16
C THR A 142 20.25 4.54 17.35
N VAL A 143 21.00 4.95 16.32
CA VAL A 143 22.43 5.21 16.47
C VAL A 143 22.57 6.39 17.41
N ALA A 144 22.82 6.11 18.69
CA ALA A 144 23.25 7.11 19.64
C ALA A 144 24.65 7.56 19.20
N CYS A 145 24.73 8.73 18.56
CA CYS A 145 26.00 9.44 18.44
C CYS A 145 26.49 9.76 19.85
N SER A 146 27.40 8.93 20.37
CA SER A 146 28.22 9.29 21.51
C SER A 146 29.16 10.40 21.05
N LEU A 147 28.79 11.64 21.36
CA LEU A 147 29.72 12.76 21.30
C LEU A 147 30.83 12.45 22.30
N GLY A 148 31.99 12.07 21.77
CA GLY A 148 33.21 11.90 22.53
C GLY A 148 33.44 13.13 23.39
N SER A 149 33.35 12.94 24.69
CA SER A 149 33.80 13.93 25.66
C SER A 149 35.32 13.86 25.65
N SER A 150 35.95 14.93 25.17
CA SER A 150 37.40 15.14 25.25
C SER A 150 37.85 15.36 26.68
#